data_AF-A0A6A4NWF2-F1
#
_entry.id   AF-A0A6A4NWF2-F1
#
_cell.length_a   1.000
_cell.length_b   1.000
_cell.length_c   1.000
_cell.angle_alpha   90.00
_cell.angle_beta   90.00
_cell.angle_gamma   90.00
#
_symmetry.space_group_name_H-M   'P 1'
#
loop_
_entity.id
_entity.type
_entity.pdbx_description
1 polymer ?
#
loop_
_entity_poly.entity_id
_entity_poly.type
_entity_poly.pdbx_seq_one_letter_code
_entity_poly.pdbx_strand_id
1 'polypeptide(L)'
;MDVEINKESDNYCDYKERKADPKKHGGIRAAILTCVVEIMCSMVVLCNSINLVDYFLKYMHYSVSESSTMVTNFMGSSYILTIVGGFISDSYLTRFTTFILSGAIELMGFIFLAYQANHSDLRPPENTTPSPVQAVILHIGLYCVAIGVAGVKAALQTHGADQLDDKKQNLISSFFNWYFFSICSGALLASTVMVWIEENRGWSLSFMICAIVLSFAICIFVVGFPIYRNKRPA
;
A
#
# COMPACT_ATOMS: atom_id res chain seq x y z
N MET A 1 -20.91 -21.14 26.36
CA MET A 1 -21.11 -20.16 25.28
C MET A 1 -20.67 -18.76 25.71
N ASP A 2 -21.12 -18.22 26.85
CA ASP A 2 -20.71 -16.88 27.33
C ASP A 2 -19.23 -16.76 27.75
N VAL A 3 -18.61 -17.87 28.19
CA VAL A 3 -17.19 -17.91 28.56
C VAL A 3 -16.26 -17.84 27.33
N GLU A 4 -16.67 -18.37 26.17
CA GLU A 4 -15.92 -18.25 24.91
C GLU A 4 -16.10 -16.87 24.27
N ILE A 5 -17.28 -16.26 24.42
CA ILE A 5 -17.54 -14.88 23.96
C ILE A 5 -16.58 -13.90 24.65
N ASN A 6 -16.31 -14.08 25.95
CA ASN A 6 -15.33 -13.25 26.67
C ASN A 6 -13.90 -13.44 26.15
N LYS A 7 -13.50 -14.68 25.81
CA LYS A 7 -12.12 -15.00 25.41
C LYS A 7 -11.70 -14.39 24.06
N GLU A 8 -12.62 -14.34 23.10
CA GLU A 8 -12.37 -13.77 21.76
C GLU A 8 -12.43 -12.23 21.78
N SER A 9 -13.34 -11.66 22.59
CA SER A 9 -13.47 -10.21 22.78
C SER A 9 -12.30 -9.58 23.55
N ASP A 10 -11.56 -10.38 24.33
CA ASP A 10 -10.44 -9.91 25.15
C ASP A 10 -9.19 -9.55 24.34
N ASN A 11 -9.09 -10.01 23.09
CA ASN A 11 -7.96 -9.72 22.20
C ASN A 11 -8.13 -8.46 21.35
N TYR A 12 -9.31 -7.84 21.34
CA TYR A 12 -9.59 -6.65 20.54
C TYR A 12 -9.71 -5.39 21.42
N CYS A 13 -9.03 -4.33 21.00
CA CYS A 13 -9.01 -3.04 21.67
C CYS A 13 -9.57 -1.92 20.80
N ASP A 14 -10.15 -0.92 21.47
CA ASP A 14 -10.46 0.37 20.90
C ASP A 14 -9.18 1.22 20.72
N TYR A 15 -9.34 2.39 20.11
CA TYR A 15 -8.28 3.37 19.91
C TYR A 15 -7.67 3.95 21.21
N LYS A 16 -8.27 3.69 22.37
CA LYS A 16 -7.78 4.08 23.70
C LYS A 16 -7.23 2.89 24.48
N GLU A 17 -6.91 1.78 23.80
CA GLU A 17 -6.41 0.53 24.39
C GLU A 17 -7.36 -0.16 25.39
N ARG A 18 -8.63 0.26 25.42
CA ARG A 18 -9.70 -0.37 26.22
C ARG A 18 -10.33 -1.50 25.41
N LYS A 19 -11.06 -2.40 26.07
CA LYS A 19 -11.78 -3.48 25.37
C LYS A 19 -12.73 -2.90 24.31
N ALA A 20 -12.70 -3.48 23.10
CA ALA A 20 -13.54 -3.04 22.01
C ALA A 20 -15.02 -3.39 22.30
N ASP A 21 -15.90 -2.37 22.33
CA ASP A 21 -17.35 -2.57 22.42
C ASP A 21 -17.89 -3.10 21.07
N PRO A 22 -18.43 -4.34 20.99
CA PRO A 22 -18.93 -4.93 19.75
C PRO A 22 -20.10 -4.18 19.11
N LYS A 23 -20.79 -3.30 19.85
CA LYS A 23 -21.87 -2.47 19.32
C LYS A 23 -21.37 -1.19 18.65
N LYS A 24 -20.16 -0.74 18.98
CA LYS A 24 -19.59 0.54 18.52
C LYS A 24 -18.39 0.38 17.59
N HIS A 25 -17.60 -0.67 17.77
CA HIS A 25 -16.36 -0.91 17.04
C HIS A 25 -16.47 -2.12 16.12
N GLY A 26 -15.86 -2.02 14.94
CA GLY A 26 -15.92 -3.02 13.87
C GLY A 26 -17.21 -2.96 13.06
N GLY A 27 -17.53 -4.10 12.45
CA GLY A 27 -18.70 -4.29 11.60
C GLY A 27 -18.47 -3.87 10.15
N ILE A 28 -19.55 -3.95 9.37
CA ILE A 28 -19.53 -3.78 7.91
C ILE A 28 -19.02 -2.38 7.51
N ARG A 29 -19.34 -1.33 8.28
CA ARG A 29 -18.89 0.04 7.98
C ARG A 29 -17.36 0.17 8.03
N ALA A 30 -16.75 -0.41 9.05
CA ALA A 30 -15.29 -0.44 9.21
C ALA A 30 -14.64 -1.29 8.10
N ALA A 31 -15.21 -2.45 7.77
CA ALA A 31 -14.73 -3.30 6.69
C ALA A 31 -14.81 -2.61 5.30
N ILE A 32 -15.91 -1.91 4.99
CA ILE A 32 -16.06 -1.19 3.71
C ILE A 32 -15.00 -0.08 3.57
N LEU A 33 -14.64 0.62 4.65
CA LEU A 33 -13.56 1.62 4.59
C LEU A 33 -12.23 1.00 4.17
N THR A 34 -11.92 -0.21 4.61
CA THR A 34 -10.72 -0.92 4.14
C THR A 34 -10.78 -1.26 2.65
N CYS A 35 -11.96 -1.60 2.12
CA CYS A 35 -12.14 -1.80 0.68
C CYS A 35 -11.92 -0.50 -0.12
N VAL A 36 -12.42 0.64 0.37
CA VAL A 36 -12.20 1.96 -0.28
C VAL A 36 -10.72 2.32 -0.31
N VAL A 37 -10.02 2.11 0.81
CA VAL A 37 -8.57 2.32 0.91
C VAL A 37 -7.83 1.35 -0.04
N GLU A 38 -8.27 0.10 -0.14
CA GLU A 38 -7.67 -0.89 -1.04
C GLU A 38 -7.75 -0.47 -2.52
N ILE A 39 -8.84 0.15 -2.97
CA ILE A 39 -8.94 0.67 -4.35
C ILE A 39 -7.78 1.63 -4.62
N MET A 40 -7.52 2.55 -3.68
CA MET A 40 -6.50 3.58 -3.81
C MET A 40 -5.09 3.00 -3.75
N CYS A 41 -4.82 2.14 -2.75
CA CYS A 41 -3.53 1.47 -2.62
C CYS A 41 -3.25 0.57 -3.82
N SER A 42 -4.19 -0.28 -4.23
CA SER A 42 -4.03 -1.15 -5.40
C SER A 42 -3.75 -0.37 -6.67
N MET A 43 -4.45 0.75 -6.90
CA MET A 43 -4.17 1.63 -8.04
C MET A 43 -2.72 2.13 -8.03
N VAL A 44 -2.25 2.64 -6.90
CA VAL A 44 -0.87 3.16 -6.77
C VAL A 44 0.15 2.05 -7.02
N VAL A 45 0.01 0.89 -6.36
CA VAL A 45 0.97 -0.22 -6.51
C VAL A 45 1.01 -0.72 -7.95
N LEU A 46 -0.15 -0.98 -8.55
CA LEU A 46 -0.21 -1.58 -9.88
C LEU A 46 0.22 -0.61 -10.98
N CYS A 47 -0.03 0.68 -10.82
CA CYS A 47 0.52 1.71 -11.71
C CYS A 47 2.04 1.60 -11.78
N ASN A 48 2.70 1.53 -10.62
CA ASN A 48 4.15 1.36 -10.57
C ASN A 48 4.61 0.04 -11.17
N SER A 49 3.90 -1.06 -10.92
CA SER A 49 4.24 -2.37 -11.49
C SER A 49 4.21 -2.39 -13.01
N ILE A 50 3.22 -1.74 -13.63
CA ILE A 50 3.02 -1.77 -15.10
C ILE A 50 3.98 -0.80 -15.78
N ASN A 51 4.18 0.39 -15.19
CA ASN A 51 4.70 1.53 -15.92
C ASN A 51 6.18 1.85 -15.58
N LEU A 52 6.73 1.38 -14.47
CA LEU A 52 8.13 1.68 -14.11
C LEU A 52 9.18 1.26 -15.16
N VAL A 53 8.91 0.24 -15.99
CA VAL A 53 9.82 -0.13 -17.09
C VAL A 53 9.99 1.04 -18.05
N ASP A 54 8.90 1.69 -18.42
CA ASP A 54 8.91 2.85 -19.31
C ASP A 54 9.62 4.04 -18.68
N TYR A 55 9.49 4.24 -17.36
CA TYR A 55 10.24 5.26 -16.64
C TYR A 55 11.75 5.04 -16.74
N PHE A 56 12.21 3.82 -16.45
CA PHE A 56 13.64 3.48 -16.48
C PHE A 56 14.22 3.62 -17.90
N LEU A 57 13.43 3.25 -18.90
CA LEU A 57 13.84 3.29 -20.30
C LEU A 57 13.85 4.74 -20.84
N LYS A 58 12.75 5.49 -20.65
CA LYS A 58 12.57 6.83 -21.24
C LYS A 58 13.26 7.95 -20.48
N TYR A 59 13.37 7.86 -19.15
CA TYR A 59 13.90 8.96 -18.31
C TYR A 59 15.24 8.66 -17.67
N MET A 60 15.57 7.40 -17.42
CA MET A 60 16.86 6.99 -16.87
C MET A 60 17.78 6.37 -17.93
N HIS A 61 17.31 6.23 -19.17
CA HIS A 61 18.04 5.68 -20.32
C HIS A 61 18.68 4.30 -20.08
N TYR A 62 18.08 3.49 -19.20
CA TYR A 62 18.48 2.09 -19.04
C TYR A 62 18.06 1.28 -20.27
N SER A 63 18.78 0.18 -20.52
CA SER A 63 18.37 -0.77 -21.56
C SER A 63 17.03 -1.44 -21.21
N VAL A 64 16.35 -1.98 -22.23
CA VAL A 64 15.10 -2.75 -22.05
C VAL A 64 15.29 -3.92 -21.08
N SER A 65 16.42 -4.62 -21.21
CA SER A 65 16.78 -5.75 -20.34
C SER A 65 16.98 -5.31 -18.90
N GLU A 66 17.77 -4.27 -18.66
CA GLU A 66 18.04 -3.78 -17.30
C GLU A 66 16.76 -3.26 -16.64
N SER A 67 15.96 -2.48 -17.37
CA SER A 67 14.69 -1.93 -16.87
C SER A 67 13.73 -3.03 -16.44
N SER A 68 13.59 -4.07 -17.27
CA SER A 68 12.73 -5.23 -16.97
C SER A 68 13.22 -6.01 -15.76
N THR A 69 14.54 -6.21 -15.64
CA THR A 69 15.14 -6.86 -14.47
C THR A 69 14.95 -6.02 -13.20
N MET A 70 15.12 -4.71 -13.25
CA MET A 70 14.92 -3.82 -12.11
C MET A 70 13.48 -3.87 -11.60
N VAL A 71 12.48 -3.79 -12.49
CA VAL A 71 11.07 -3.91 -12.10
C VAL A 71 10.76 -5.28 -11.52
N THR A 72 11.28 -6.35 -12.13
CA THR A 72 11.09 -7.72 -11.64
C THR A 72 11.70 -7.90 -10.24
N ASN A 73 12.91 -7.37 -10.02
CA ASN A 73 13.59 -7.41 -8.73
C ASN A 73 12.84 -6.60 -7.66
N PHE A 74 12.33 -5.42 -8.02
CA PHE A 74 11.49 -4.59 -7.17
C PHE A 74 10.21 -5.32 -6.74
N MET A 75 9.49 -5.91 -7.70
CA MET A 75 8.26 -6.67 -7.43
C MET A 75 8.53 -7.90 -6.57
N GLY A 76 9.56 -8.69 -6.94
CA GLY A 76 9.97 -9.87 -6.17
C GLY A 76 10.37 -9.52 -4.74
N SER A 77 11.15 -8.45 -4.58
CA SER A 77 11.56 -7.95 -3.25
C SER A 77 10.36 -7.49 -2.43
N SER A 78 9.41 -6.77 -3.03
CA SER A 78 8.18 -6.32 -2.35
C SER A 78 7.35 -7.50 -1.83
N TYR A 79 7.21 -8.58 -2.61
CA TYR A 79 6.48 -9.77 -2.17
C TYR A 79 7.21 -10.54 -1.06
N ILE A 80 8.53 -10.69 -1.13
CA ILE A 80 9.32 -11.30 -0.05
C ILE A 80 9.20 -10.47 1.22
N LEU A 81 9.35 -9.14 1.11
CA LEU A 81 9.17 -8.22 2.23
C LEU A 81 7.75 -8.26 2.81
N THR A 82 6.73 -8.58 2.01
CA THR A 82 5.35 -8.70 2.49
C THR A 82 5.22 -9.83 3.51
N ILE A 83 5.93 -10.95 3.30
CA ILE A 83 5.98 -12.07 4.26
C ILE A 83 6.60 -11.59 5.58
N VAL A 84 7.71 -10.86 5.50
CA VAL A 84 8.40 -10.29 6.68
C VAL A 84 7.51 -9.25 7.37
N GLY A 85 6.86 -8.38 6.61
CA GLY A 85 5.93 -7.37 7.10
C GLY A 85 4.72 -7.99 7.82
N GLY A 86 4.20 -9.11 7.31
CA GLY A 86 3.15 -9.89 7.96
C GLY A 86 3.59 -10.41 9.31
N PHE A 87 4.78 -11.03 9.38
CA PHE A 87 5.35 -11.49 10.65
C PHE A 87 5.51 -10.34 11.67
N ILE A 88 6.06 -9.20 11.24
CA ILE A 88 6.21 -8.02 12.12
C ILE A 88 4.84 -7.49 12.57
N SER A 89 3.86 -7.45 11.68
CA SER A 89 2.51 -6.97 11.96
C SER A 89 1.68 -7.89 12.84
N ASP A 90 2.01 -9.19 12.91
CA ASP A 90 1.30 -10.11 13.79
C ASP A 90 2.01 -10.25 15.16
N SER A 91 3.33 -10.07 15.22
CA SER A 91 4.13 -10.26 16.45
C SER A 91 4.43 -8.98 17.23
N TYR A 92 4.61 -7.82 16.59
CA TYR A 92 5.16 -6.64 17.28
C TYR A 92 4.30 -5.38 17.15
N LEU A 93 3.57 -5.22 16.05
CA LEU A 93 2.80 -4.01 15.77
C LEU A 93 1.31 -4.33 15.64
N THR A 94 0.44 -3.35 15.89
CA THR A 94 -0.97 -3.51 15.50
C THR A 94 -1.08 -3.37 13.99
N ARG A 95 -2.05 -4.04 13.37
CA ARG A 95 -2.29 -3.93 11.91
C ARG A 95 -2.55 -2.48 11.48
N PHE A 96 -3.21 -1.69 12.33
CA PHE A 96 -3.40 -0.26 12.09
C PHE A 96 -2.05 0.49 12.07
N THR A 97 -1.20 0.27 13.09
CA THR A 97 0.13 0.89 13.16
C THR A 97 1.02 0.48 11.98
N THR A 98 1.01 -0.80 11.60
CA THR A 98 1.74 -1.30 10.44
C THR A 98 1.32 -0.57 9.18
N PHE A 99 0.01 -0.46 8.91
CA PHE A 99 -0.50 0.25 7.73
C PHE A 99 -0.04 1.72 7.69
N ILE A 100 -0.11 2.43 8.82
CA ILE A 100 0.30 3.85 8.88
C ILE A 100 1.81 4.02 8.67
N LEU A 101 2.63 3.23 9.35
CA LEU A 101 4.09 3.30 9.21
C LEU A 101 4.52 2.94 7.79
N SER A 102 3.97 1.87 7.24
CA SER A 102 4.28 1.42 5.88
C SER A 102 3.78 2.39 4.83
N GLY A 103 2.57 2.94 4.98
CA GLY A 103 2.06 3.99 4.10
C GLY A 103 2.90 5.26 4.15
N ALA A 104 3.42 5.65 5.32
CA ALA A 104 4.33 6.79 5.44
C ALA A 104 5.68 6.54 4.74
N ILE A 105 6.23 5.32 4.88
CA ILE A 105 7.45 4.92 4.17
C ILE A 105 7.20 4.91 2.65
N GLU A 106 6.08 4.35 2.19
CA GLU A 106 5.70 4.34 0.78
C GLU A 106 5.58 5.76 0.21
N LEU A 107 4.93 6.65 0.96
CA LEU A 107 4.78 8.07 0.61
C LEU A 107 6.14 8.77 0.48
N MET A 108 7.07 8.52 1.41
CA MET A 108 8.43 9.03 1.32
C MET A 108 9.15 8.54 0.07
N GLY A 109 8.97 7.26 -0.30
CA GLY A 109 9.47 6.70 -1.55
C GLY A 109 8.95 7.45 -2.78
N PHE A 110 7.64 7.72 -2.85
CA PHE A 110 7.06 8.51 -3.94
C PHE A 110 7.54 9.96 -3.97
N ILE A 111 7.74 10.60 -2.82
CA ILE A 111 8.28 11.95 -2.76
C ILE A 111 9.71 11.97 -3.31
N PHE A 112 10.55 10.98 -2.96
CA PHE A 112 11.90 10.88 -3.52
C PHE A 112 11.89 10.65 -5.03
N LEU A 113 11.05 9.73 -5.52
CA LEU A 113 10.92 9.47 -6.96
C LEU A 113 10.38 10.68 -7.71
N ALA A 114 9.37 11.37 -7.17
CA ALA A 114 8.82 12.60 -7.76
C ALA A 114 9.85 13.73 -7.78
N TYR A 115 10.65 13.87 -6.72
CA TYR A 115 11.71 14.88 -6.63
C TYR A 115 12.82 14.63 -7.65
N GLN A 116 13.31 13.39 -7.75
CA GLN A 116 14.25 12.97 -8.79
C GLN A 116 13.64 13.18 -10.18
N ALA A 117 12.34 12.92 -10.32
CA ALA A 117 11.63 13.11 -11.57
C ALA A 117 11.39 14.57 -11.96
N ASN A 118 11.52 15.52 -11.04
CA ASN A 118 11.30 16.93 -11.33
C ASN A 118 12.63 17.68 -11.60
N HIS A 119 13.73 17.22 -11.01
CA HIS A 119 15.03 17.88 -11.13
C HIS A 119 15.86 17.26 -12.25
N SER A 120 16.13 18.05 -13.29
CA SER A 120 16.98 17.66 -14.43
C SER A 120 18.39 17.24 -14.00
N ASP A 121 18.92 17.80 -12.92
CA ASP A 121 20.27 17.51 -12.42
C ASP A 121 20.38 16.09 -11.81
N LEU A 122 19.24 15.53 -11.37
CA LEU A 122 19.15 14.19 -10.78
C LEU A 122 18.79 13.11 -11.80
N ARG A 123 18.73 13.49 -13.08
CA ARG A 123 18.51 12.61 -14.23
C ARG A 123 19.72 12.63 -15.15
N PRO A 124 19.99 11.53 -15.87
CA PRO A 124 21.01 11.56 -16.91
C PRO A 124 20.64 12.59 -17.98
N PRO A 125 21.61 13.38 -18.48
CA PRO A 125 21.46 14.12 -19.73
C PRO A 125 21.01 13.20 -20.88
N GLU A 126 20.36 13.77 -21.89
CA GLU A 126 19.92 13.02 -23.09
C GLU A 126 21.04 12.14 -23.65
N ASN A 127 20.72 10.86 -23.91
CA ASN A 127 21.62 9.83 -24.45
C ASN A 127 22.84 9.46 -23.58
N THR A 128 22.83 9.78 -22.29
CA THR A 128 23.87 9.31 -21.35
C THR A 128 23.32 8.31 -20.34
N THR A 129 24.19 7.42 -19.86
CA THR A 129 23.86 6.50 -18.78
C THR A 129 23.82 7.24 -17.44
N PRO A 130 22.95 6.82 -16.50
CA PRO A 130 22.81 7.48 -15.21
C PRO A 130 24.09 7.36 -14.40
N SER A 131 24.47 8.45 -13.73
CA SER A 131 25.62 8.43 -12.84
C SER A 131 25.34 7.50 -11.65
N PRO A 132 26.39 6.95 -10.99
CA PRO A 132 26.21 6.09 -9.82
C PRO A 132 25.35 6.74 -8.73
N VAL A 133 25.48 8.06 -8.54
CA VAL A 133 24.69 8.82 -7.56
C VAL A 133 23.21 8.85 -7.95
N GLN A 134 22.89 9.10 -9.23
CA GLN A 134 21.52 9.12 -9.73
C GLN A 134 20.86 7.73 -9.62
N ALA A 135 21.63 6.68 -9.91
CA ALA A 135 21.18 5.30 -9.74
C ALA A 135 20.91 4.97 -8.26
N VAL A 136 21.78 5.36 -7.33
CA VAL A 136 21.58 5.12 -5.88
C VAL A 136 20.32 5.82 -5.37
N ILE A 137 20.10 7.08 -5.75
CA ILE A 137 18.89 7.83 -5.37
C ILE A 137 17.63 7.11 -5.88
N LEU A 138 17.66 6.63 -7.12
CA LEU A 138 16.55 5.87 -7.71
C LEU A 138 16.25 4.59 -6.91
N HIS A 139 17.29 3.81 -6.59
CA HIS A 139 17.12 2.56 -5.85
C HIS A 139 16.63 2.81 -4.42
N ILE A 140 17.09 3.87 -3.75
CA ILE A 140 16.59 4.26 -2.42
C ILE A 140 15.09 4.54 -2.49
N GLY A 141 14.65 5.35 -3.45
CA GLY A 141 13.23 5.65 -3.64
C GLY A 141 12.42 4.39 -3.94
N LEU A 142 12.90 3.57 -4.87
CA LEU A 142 12.22 2.35 -5.31
C LEU A 142 12.10 1.30 -4.19
N TYR A 143 13.15 1.06 -3.42
CA TYR A 143 13.10 0.12 -2.30
C TYR A 143 12.34 0.68 -1.09
N CYS A 144 12.29 2.00 -0.92
CA CYS A 144 11.41 2.63 0.06
C CYS A 144 9.94 2.36 -0.28
N VAL A 145 9.54 2.54 -1.55
CA VAL A 145 8.21 2.12 -2.04
C VAL A 145 8.00 0.62 -1.80
N ALA A 146 8.97 -0.24 -2.11
CA ALA A 146 8.84 -1.71 -1.93
C ALA A 146 8.52 -2.10 -0.49
N ILE A 147 9.22 -1.50 0.49
CA ILE A 147 9.01 -1.74 1.92
C ILE A 147 7.62 -1.24 2.34
N GLY A 148 7.20 -0.08 1.84
CA GLY A 148 5.89 0.48 2.11
C GLY A 148 4.73 -0.38 1.58
N VAL A 149 4.80 -0.76 0.30
CA VAL A 149 3.86 -1.68 -0.36
C VAL A 149 3.73 -2.99 0.41
N ALA A 150 4.87 -3.53 0.86
CA ALA A 150 4.92 -4.79 1.58
C ALA A 150 4.11 -4.74 2.88
N GLY A 151 4.30 -3.71 3.70
CA GLY A 151 3.58 -3.60 4.97
C GLY A 151 2.11 -3.20 4.81
N VAL A 152 1.77 -2.40 3.79
CA VAL A 152 0.37 -2.11 3.44
C VAL A 152 -0.37 -3.40 3.07
N LYS A 153 0.21 -4.22 2.18
CA LYS A 153 -0.38 -5.51 1.78
C LYS A 153 -0.49 -6.50 2.94
N ALA A 154 0.50 -6.54 3.82
CA ALA A 154 0.49 -7.43 4.98
C ALA A 154 -0.63 -7.10 5.99
N ALA A 155 -0.93 -5.81 6.17
CA ALA A 155 -1.81 -5.35 7.23
C ALA A 155 -3.24 -5.03 6.79
N LEU A 156 -3.47 -4.49 5.59
CA LEU A 156 -4.78 -3.92 5.23
C LEU A 156 -5.87 -4.98 5.07
N GLN A 157 -5.61 -6.05 4.32
CA GLN A 157 -6.57 -7.14 4.11
C GLN A 157 -6.97 -7.81 5.43
N THR A 158 -5.96 -8.09 6.25
CA THR A 158 -6.12 -8.77 7.54
C THR A 158 -6.83 -7.84 8.54
N HIS A 159 -6.53 -6.53 8.52
CA HIS A 159 -7.26 -5.53 9.31
C HIS A 159 -8.74 -5.41 8.93
N GLY A 160 -9.06 -5.46 7.63
CA GLY A 160 -10.45 -5.41 7.15
C GLY A 160 -11.25 -6.65 7.55
N ALA A 161 -10.66 -7.83 7.39
CA ALA A 161 -11.25 -9.09 7.84
C ALA A 161 -11.48 -9.07 9.36
N ASP A 162 -10.50 -8.57 10.10
CA ASP A 162 -10.58 -8.38 11.55
C ASP A 162 -11.70 -7.44 11.98
N GLN A 163 -12.42 -6.73 11.11
CA GLN A 163 -13.58 -5.93 11.51
C GLN A 163 -14.87 -6.76 11.61
N LEU A 164 -14.91 -7.97 11.04
CA LEU A 164 -16.13 -8.77 10.91
C LEU A 164 -16.20 -9.92 11.93
N ASP A 165 -17.41 -10.23 12.39
CA ASP A 165 -17.64 -11.32 13.35
C ASP A 165 -17.35 -12.68 12.70
N ASP A 166 -16.40 -13.44 13.29
CA ASP A 166 -15.95 -14.76 12.81
C ASP A 166 -17.08 -15.80 12.72
N LYS A 167 -18.17 -15.59 13.47
CA LYS A 167 -19.36 -16.45 13.43
C LYS A 167 -20.20 -16.26 12.17
N LYS A 168 -20.04 -15.14 11.46
CA LYS A 168 -20.82 -14.77 10.29
C LYS A 168 -20.03 -15.02 9.01
N GLN A 169 -19.76 -16.29 8.72
CA GLN A 169 -18.99 -16.75 7.55
C GLN A 169 -19.47 -16.14 6.22
N ASN A 170 -20.80 -16.01 6.01
CA ASN A 170 -21.36 -15.38 4.81
C ASN A 170 -20.91 -13.91 4.64
N LEU A 171 -20.77 -13.16 5.74
CA LEU A 171 -20.29 -11.77 5.68
C LEU A 171 -18.80 -11.69 5.37
N ILE A 172 -18.00 -12.62 5.91
CA ILE A 172 -16.57 -12.71 5.64
C ILE A 172 -16.31 -13.04 4.16
N SER A 173 -17.03 -14.03 3.61
CA SER A 173 -16.96 -14.36 2.18
C SER A 173 -17.39 -13.18 1.31
N SER A 174 -18.47 -12.48 1.68
CA SER A 174 -18.90 -11.28 0.96
C SER A 174 -17.86 -10.16 1.03
N PHE A 175 -17.20 -9.99 2.17
CA PHE A 175 -16.10 -9.04 2.32
C PHE A 175 -14.94 -9.36 1.39
N PHE A 176 -14.46 -10.62 1.36
CA PHE A 176 -13.38 -10.97 0.44
C PHE A 176 -13.78 -10.78 -1.03
N ASN A 177 -15.02 -11.09 -1.41
CA ASN A 177 -15.52 -10.78 -2.76
C ASN A 177 -15.43 -9.28 -3.08
N TRP A 178 -15.87 -8.42 -2.16
CA TRP A 178 -15.77 -6.96 -2.31
C TRP A 178 -14.34 -6.45 -2.26
N TYR A 179 -13.47 -7.09 -1.47
CA TYR A 179 -12.06 -6.75 -1.37
C TYR A 179 -11.33 -7.07 -2.68
N PHE A 180 -11.54 -8.26 -3.26
CA PHE A 180 -11.01 -8.60 -4.58
C PHE A 180 -11.57 -7.71 -5.69
N PHE A 181 -12.86 -7.37 -5.64
CA PHE A 181 -13.44 -6.38 -6.55
C PHE A 181 -12.75 -5.02 -6.43
N SER A 182 -12.37 -4.61 -5.21
CA SER A 182 -11.65 -3.37 -4.95
C SER A 182 -10.23 -3.39 -5.53
N ILE A 183 -9.51 -4.51 -5.39
CA ILE A 183 -8.20 -4.72 -6.02
C ILE A 183 -8.32 -4.57 -7.54
N CYS A 184 -9.29 -5.26 -8.16
CA CYS A 184 -9.53 -5.20 -9.61
C CYS A 184 -9.92 -3.79 -10.07
N SER A 185 -10.72 -3.06 -9.29
CA SER A 185 -11.08 -1.67 -9.59
C SER A 185 -9.86 -0.76 -9.56
N GLY A 186 -8.97 -0.91 -8.58
CA GLY A 186 -7.69 -0.21 -8.54
C GLY A 186 -6.80 -0.55 -9.75
N ALA A 187 -6.74 -1.83 -10.14
CA ALA A 187 -6.00 -2.29 -11.33
C ALA A 187 -6.53 -1.67 -12.63
N LEU A 188 -7.85 -1.55 -12.75
CA LEU A 188 -8.49 -0.90 -13.90
C LEU A 188 -8.11 0.57 -13.97
N LEU A 189 -8.15 1.30 -12.85
CA LEU A 189 -7.75 2.71 -12.79
C LEU A 189 -6.25 2.89 -13.11
N ALA A 190 -5.40 1.99 -12.61
CA ALA A 190 -3.96 2.01 -12.89
C ALA A 190 -3.68 1.81 -14.39
N SER A 191 -4.29 0.81 -15.02
CA SER A 191 -4.05 0.48 -16.43
C SER A 191 -4.70 1.44 -17.44
N THR A 192 -5.65 2.28 -17.01
CA THR A 192 -6.35 3.24 -17.88
C THR A 192 -5.96 4.68 -17.58
N VAL A 193 -6.35 5.19 -16.41
CA VAL A 193 -6.19 6.59 -16.03
C VAL A 193 -4.72 6.93 -15.83
N MET A 194 -3.99 6.09 -15.06
CA MET A 194 -2.59 6.39 -14.76
C MET A 194 -1.67 6.24 -15.97
N VAL A 195 -1.86 5.18 -16.78
CA VAL A 195 -1.14 5.02 -18.07
C VAL A 195 -1.34 6.27 -18.95
N TRP A 196 -2.58 6.75 -19.07
CA TRP A 196 -2.86 7.97 -19.85
C TRP A 196 -2.13 9.20 -19.29
N ILE A 197 -2.09 9.37 -17.96
CA ILE A 197 -1.37 10.48 -17.31
C ILE A 197 0.12 10.40 -17.60
N GLU A 198 0.73 9.23 -17.51
CA GLU A 198 2.18 9.05 -17.71
C GLU A 198 2.61 9.33 -19.14
N GLU A 199 1.81 8.89 -20.11
CA GLU A 199 2.06 9.12 -21.52
C GLU A 199 1.86 10.59 -21.93
N ASN A 200 0.86 11.29 -21.38
CA ASN A 200 0.45 12.62 -21.85
C ASN A 200 0.94 13.79 -20.99
N ARG A 201 1.13 13.58 -19.69
CA ARG A 201 1.49 14.62 -18.70
C ARG A 201 2.86 14.38 -18.04
N GLY A 202 3.47 13.23 -18.28
CA GLY A 202 4.81 12.89 -17.80
C GLY A 202 4.85 12.30 -16.39
N TRP A 203 6.04 11.81 -16.03
CA TRP A 203 6.24 10.93 -14.87
C TRP A 203 6.30 11.65 -13.53
N SER A 204 6.80 12.89 -13.52
CA SER A 204 6.81 13.68 -12.28
C SER A 204 5.39 13.88 -11.76
N LEU A 205 4.43 14.18 -12.66
CA LEU A 205 3.03 14.31 -12.28
C LEU A 205 2.43 12.96 -11.84
N SER A 206 2.76 11.85 -12.51
CA SER A 206 2.29 10.51 -12.11
C SER A 206 2.71 10.18 -10.67
N PHE A 207 4.00 10.33 -10.33
CA PHE A 207 4.48 10.07 -8.98
C PHE A 207 3.85 11.01 -7.93
N MET A 208 3.61 12.29 -8.28
CA MET A 208 2.89 13.22 -7.41
C MET A 208 1.43 12.80 -7.19
N ILE A 209 0.74 12.32 -8.22
CA ILE A 209 -0.64 11.83 -8.11
C ILE A 209 -0.67 10.56 -7.25
N CYS A 210 0.27 9.63 -7.43
CA CYS A 210 0.43 8.47 -6.56
C CYS A 210 0.61 8.88 -5.09
N ALA A 211 1.48 9.87 -4.82
CA ALA A 211 1.69 10.41 -3.48
C ALA A 211 0.41 11.03 -2.87
N ILE A 212 -0.35 11.81 -3.66
CA ILE A 212 -1.60 12.44 -3.22
C ILE A 212 -2.66 11.37 -2.92
N VAL A 213 -2.84 10.40 -3.80
CA VAL A 213 -3.84 9.34 -3.65
C VAL A 213 -3.50 8.47 -2.44
N LEU A 214 -2.23 8.09 -2.26
CA LEU A 214 -1.79 7.35 -1.09
C LEU A 214 -1.98 8.16 0.21
N SER A 215 -1.67 9.46 0.18
CA SER A 215 -1.90 10.34 1.33
C SER A 215 -3.40 10.38 1.70
N PHE A 216 -4.27 10.46 0.70
CA PHE A 216 -5.71 10.43 0.93
C PHE A 216 -6.19 9.06 1.46
N ALA A 217 -5.64 7.96 0.95
CA ALA A 217 -5.91 6.62 1.46
C ALA A 217 -5.53 6.49 2.95
N ILE A 218 -4.36 7.00 3.33
CA ILE A 218 -3.92 7.08 4.74
C ILE A 218 -4.89 7.94 5.55
N CYS A 219 -5.29 9.11 5.06
CA CYS A 219 -6.24 9.98 5.76
C CYS A 219 -7.60 9.29 5.98
N ILE A 220 -8.17 8.64 4.97
CA ILE A 220 -9.43 7.87 5.11
C ILE A 220 -9.27 6.81 6.18
N PHE A 221 -8.15 6.07 6.13
CA PHE A 221 -7.89 5.01 7.09
C PHE A 221 -7.78 5.56 8.53
N VAL A 222 -7.07 6.66 8.74
CA VAL A 222 -6.95 7.33 10.05
C VAL A 222 -8.29 7.87 10.54
N VAL A 223 -9.13 8.44 9.67
CA VAL A 223 -10.47 8.92 10.05
C VAL A 223 -11.36 7.77 10.54
N GLY A 224 -11.16 6.55 10.04
CA GLY A 224 -11.81 5.34 10.53
C GLY A 224 -11.30 4.82 11.88
N PHE A 225 -10.22 5.37 12.43
CA PHE A 225 -9.62 4.85 13.67
C PHE A 225 -10.59 4.72 14.86
N PRO A 226 -11.54 5.66 15.12
CA PRO A 226 -12.48 5.53 16.24
C PRO A 226 -13.51 4.41 16.10
N ILE A 227 -13.74 3.92 14.87
CA ILE A 227 -14.72 2.86 14.60
C ILE A 227 -14.08 1.48 14.46
N TYR A 228 -12.75 1.40 14.34
CA TYR A 228 -12.06 0.12 14.16
C TYR A 228 -11.93 -0.63 15.48
N ARG A 229 -11.92 -1.96 15.37
CA ARG A 229 -11.43 -2.84 16.44
C ARG A 229 -10.04 -3.33 16.06
N ASN A 230 -9.08 -3.17 16.97
CA ASN A 230 -7.67 -3.50 16.73
C ASN A 230 -7.31 -4.75 17.51
N LYS A 231 -6.80 -5.78 16.82
CA LYS A 231 -6.25 -6.95 17.47
C LYS A 231 -4.92 -6.60 18.13
N ARG A 232 -4.72 -7.03 19.38
CA ARG A 232 -3.41 -6.91 20.06
C ARG A 232 -2.39 -7.83 19.39
N PRO A 233 -1.12 -7.41 19.28
CA PRO A 233 -0.04 -8.30 18.83
C PRO A 233 0.07 -9.52 19.77
N ALA A 234 0.52 -10.64 19.21
CA ALA A 234 0.63 -11.93 19.93
C ALA A 234 1.73 -11.94 21.00
#